data_AF-A0A8R2LZH6-F1
#
_entry.id   AF-A0A8R2LZH6-F1
#
_cell.length_a   1.000
_cell.length_b   1.000
_cell.length_c   1.000
_cell.angle_alpha   90.00
_cell.angle_beta   90.00
_cell.angle_gamma   90.00
#
_symmetry.space_group_name_H-M   'P 1'
#
loop_
_entity.id
_entity.type
_entity.pdbx_description
1 polymer ?
#
loop_
_entity_poly.entity_id
_entity_poly.type
_entity_poly.pdbx_seq_one_letter_code
_entity_poly.pdbx_strand_id
1 'polypeptide(L)'
;MDTIKIRVIMEYEFRRGTSATQTARNINDVYGMNTTNERTTRFWFQRFRHGNFDLKNEPRGRPKTKVDNDELKAIVEADQTQSTADLAAAFQEGLLVGQRLFQFHRDGASKASVRRQEIR
;
A
#
# COMPACT_ATOMS: atom_id res chain seq x y z
N MET A 1 17.81 -1.91 -16.78
CA MET A 1 17.89 -0.44 -16.60
C MET A 1 17.19 -0.06 -15.30
N ASP A 2 17.75 0.85 -14.50
CA ASP A 2 17.15 1.24 -13.22
C ASP A 2 15.88 2.06 -13.42
N THR A 3 14.87 1.83 -12.57
CA THR A 3 13.56 2.50 -12.67
C THR A 3 13.68 4.02 -12.58
N ILE A 4 14.56 4.55 -11.72
CA ILE A 4 14.79 6.00 -11.60
C ILE A 4 15.38 6.57 -12.89
N LYS A 5 16.35 5.87 -13.51
CA LYS A 5 16.96 6.33 -14.76
C LYS A 5 15.94 6.41 -15.90
N ILE A 6 15.02 5.44 -15.98
CA ILE A 6 13.91 5.49 -16.95
C ILE A 6 13.05 6.73 -16.72
N ARG A 7 12.74 7.06 -15.46
CA ARG A 7 11.92 8.24 -15.12
C ARG A 7 12.62 9.56 -15.43
N VAL A 8 13.94 9.63 -15.25
CA VAL A 8 14.76 10.79 -15.68
C VAL A 8 14.63 10.99 -17.19
N ILE A 9 14.72 9.91 -17.97
CA ILE A 9 14.56 9.97 -19.44
C ILE A 9 13.13 10.41 -19.81
N MET A 10 12.12 9.89 -19.11
CA MET A 10 10.73 10.32 -19.32
C MET A 10 10.54 11.82 -19.03
N GLU A 11 11.15 12.35 -17.96
CA GLU A 11 11.13 13.78 -17.66
C GLU A 11 11.80 14.60 -18.76
N TYR A 12 12.97 14.16 -19.23
CA TYR A 12 13.68 14.81 -20.32
C TYR A 12 12.84 14.88 -21.59
N GLU A 13 12.24 13.76 -22.02
CA GLU A 13 11.38 13.71 -23.21
C GLU A 13 10.10 14.54 -23.03
N PHE A 14 9.54 14.59 -21.82
CA PHE A 14 8.42 15.46 -21.50
C PHE A 14 8.77 16.93 -21.69
N ARG A 15 9.93 17.38 -21.18
CA ARG A 15 10.42 18.76 -21.34
C ARG A 15 10.71 19.11 -22.80
N ARG A 16 11.12 18.12 -23.61
CA ARG A 16 11.28 18.27 -25.06
C ARG A 16 9.97 18.38 -25.84
N GLY A 17 8.84 18.05 -25.21
CA GLY A 17 7.53 18.05 -25.87
C GLY A 17 7.22 16.79 -26.69
N THR A 18 8.01 15.72 -26.53
CA THR A 18 7.75 14.43 -27.18
C THR A 18 6.47 13.80 -26.62
N SER A 19 5.75 12.98 -27.38
CA SER A 19 4.57 12.27 -26.86
C SER A 19 4.96 11.07 -25.98
N ALA A 20 4.06 10.64 -25.08
CA ALA A 20 4.31 9.47 -24.23
C ALA A 20 4.49 8.17 -25.05
N THR A 21 3.75 8.02 -26.16
CA THR A 21 3.88 6.88 -27.07
C THR A 21 5.26 6.85 -27.71
N GLN A 22 5.72 7.99 -28.24
CA GLN A 22 7.03 8.08 -28.87
C GLN A 22 8.16 7.91 -27.86
N THR A 23 8.00 8.47 -26.66
CA THR A 23 8.95 8.30 -25.55
C THR A 23 9.12 6.82 -25.18
N ALA A 24 8.02 6.07 -25.07
CA ALA A 24 8.08 4.64 -24.77
C ALA A 24 8.80 3.84 -25.87
N ARG A 25 8.58 4.20 -27.14
CA ARG A 25 9.30 3.61 -28.29
C ARG A 25 10.79 3.93 -28.23
N ASN A 26 11.16 5.20 -28.11
CA ASN A 26 12.56 5.64 -28.01
C ASN A 26 13.31 4.92 -26.88
N ILE A 27 12.67 4.77 -25.71
CA ILE A 27 13.28 4.06 -24.57
C ILE A 27 13.49 2.58 -24.91
N ASN A 28 12.50 1.92 -25.50
CA ASN A 28 12.62 0.50 -25.85
C ASN A 28 13.60 0.25 -27.00
N ASP A 29 13.73 1.18 -27.94
CA ASP A 29 14.67 1.09 -29.06
C ASP A 29 16.13 1.18 -28.58
N VAL A 30 16.41 2.04 -27.58
CA VAL A 30 17.76 2.25 -27.04
C VAL A 30 18.14 1.23 -25.98
N TYR A 31 17.22 0.90 -25.07
CA TYR A 31 17.52 0.12 -23.86
C TYR A 31 17.00 -1.32 -23.90
N GLY A 32 16.30 -1.70 -24.98
CA GLY A 32 15.77 -3.03 -25.20
C GLY A 32 14.26 -3.11 -25.06
N MET A 33 13.68 -4.09 -25.76
CA MET A 33 12.24 -4.32 -25.78
C MET A 33 11.70 -4.54 -24.37
N ASN A 34 10.54 -3.94 -24.08
CA ASN A 34 9.86 -3.99 -22.78
C ASN A 34 10.58 -3.27 -21.62
N THR A 35 11.58 -2.41 -21.89
CA THR A 35 12.16 -1.54 -20.86
C THR A 35 11.11 -0.64 -20.21
N THR A 36 10.18 -0.12 -21.00
CA THR A 36 8.99 0.56 -20.50
C THR A 36 7.79 0.30 -21.39
N ASN A 37 6.60 0.68 -20.91
CA ASN A 37 5.39 0.66 -21.70
C ASN A 37 4.74 2.03 -21.74
N GLU A 38 3.88 2.21 -22.73
CA GLU A 38 3.20 3.48 -22.95
C GLU A 38 2.33 3.88 -21.75
N ARG A 39 1.65 2.92 -21.11
CA ARG A 39 0.80 3.20 -19.94
C ARG A 39 1.60 3.83 -18.80
N THR A 40 2.78 3.30 -18.51
CA THR A 40 3.69 3.83 -17.49
C THR A 40 4.17 5.22 -17.88
N THR A 41 4.54 5.41 -19.14
CA THR A 41 5.02 6.71 -19.64
C THR A 41 3.93 7.78 -19.56
N ARG A 42 2.69 7.44 -19.94
CA ARG A 42 1.52 8.33 -19.81
C ARG A 42 1.24 8.73 -18.36
N PHE A 43 1.32 7.77 -17.43
CA PHE A 43 1.16 8.05 -16.00
C PHE A 43 2.20 9.08 -15.50
N TRP A 44 3.47 8.91 -15.86
CA TRP A 44 4.52 9.88 -15.49
C TRP A 44 4.30 11.25 -16.12
N PHE A 45 3.91 11.29 -17.39
CA PHE A 45 3.59 12.54 -18.07
C PHE A 45 2.42 13.29 -17.43
N GLN A 46 1.39 12.58 -16.98
CA GLN A 46 0.31 13.20 -16.20
C GLN A 46 0.85 13.82 -14.91
N ARG A 47 1.71 13.11 -14.19
CA ARG A 47 2.38 13.62 -12.98
C ARG A 47 3.18 14.90 -13.26
N PHE A 48 3.96 14.91 -14.33
CA PHE A 48 4.76 16.06 -14.74
C PHE A 48 3.90 17.26 -15.16
N ARG A 49 2.75 17.02 -15.81
CA ARG A 49 1.76 18.08 -16.13
C ARG A 49 1.19 18.74 -14.87
N HIS A 50 1.10 18.00 -13.77
CA HIS A 50 0.72 18.54 -12.46
C HIS A 50 1.89 19.16 -11.69
N GLY A 51 3.07 19.29 -12.31
CA GLY A 51 4.25 19.89 -11.68
C GLY A 51 4.97 18.98 -10.69
N ASN A 52 4.58 17.70 -10.58
CA ASN A 52 5.22 16.75 -9.68
C ASN A 52 6.34 15.99 -10.41
N PHE A 53 7.58 16.42 -10.15
CA PHE A 53 8.81 15.86 -10.71
C PHE A 53 9.56 14.94 -9.73
N ASP A 54 8.94 14.54 -8.61
CA ASP A 54 9.59 13.57 -7.72
C ASP A 54 9.67 12.20 -8.42
N LEU A 55 10.89 11.77 -8.75
CA LEU A 55 11.12 10.53 -9.47
C LEU A 55 11.08 9.30 -8.56
N LYS A 56 11.00 9.47 -7.23
CA LYS A 56 10.86 8.37 -6.30
C LYS A 56 9.40 7.91 -6.23
N ASN A 57 9.22 6.65 -5.84
CA ASN A 57 7.91 6.24 -5.37
C ASN A 57 7.75 6.81 -3.97
N GLU A 58 6.60 7.43 -3.71
CA GLU A 58 6.19 7.65 -2.34
C GLU A 58 6.17 6.30 -1.62
N PRO A 59 6.58 6.26 -0.33
CA PRO A 59 6.48 5.05 0.45
C PRO A 59 5.03 4.57 0.43
N ARG A 60 4.83 3.37 -0.15
CA ARG A 60 3.53 2.70 -0.17
C ARG A 60 3.24 2.18 1.24
N GLY A 61 2.75 3.07 2.10
CA GLY A 61 2.26 2.72 3.42
C GLY A 61 0.74 2.53 3.39
N ARG A 62 0.25 1.59 4.21
CA ARG A 62 -1.14 1.65 4.67
C ARG A 62 -1.34 3.01 5.36
N PRO A 63 -2.50 3.68 5.21
CA PRO A 63 -2.78 4.91 5.95
C PRO A 63 -2.45 4.71 7.43
N LYS A 64 -1.74 5.66 8.05
CA LYS A 64 -1.48 5.61 9.49
C LYS A 64 -2.84 5.58 10.19
N THR A 65 -3.15 4.48 10.87
CA THR A 65 -4.35 4.36 11.69
C THR A 65 -4.20 5.28 12.90
N LYS A 66 -5.19 6.14 13.15
CA LYS A 66 -5.21 6.99 14.35
C LYS A 66 -5.51 6.23 15.64
N VAL A 67 -5.95 4.98 15.52
CA VAL A 67 -6.29 4.12 16.66
C VAL A 67 -5.00 3.56 17.27
N ASP A 68 -4.82 3.82 18.56
CA ASP A 68 -3.75 3.23 19.35
C ASP A 68 -4.01 1.74 19.58
N ASN A 69 -2.97 0.93 19.45
CA ASN A 69 -3.07 -0.52 19.60
C ASN A 69 -3.14 -0.95 21.03
N ASP A 70 -2.55 -0.18 21.94
CA ASP A 70 -2.58 -0.51 23.35
C ASP A 70 -3.99 -0.25 23.90
N GLU A 71 -4.65 0.82 23.45
CA GLU A 71 -6.08 1.06 23.73
C GLU A 71 -6.97 -0.03 23.13
N LEU A 72 -6.78 -0.37 21.85
CA LEU A 72 -7.58 -1.43 21.21
C LEU A 72 -7.40 -2.78 21.92
N LYS A 73 -6.17 -3.10 22.32
CA LYS A 73 -5.86 -4.33 23.04
C LYS A 73 -6.51 -4.35 24.42
N ALA A 74 -6.46 -3.24 25.16
CA ALA A 74 -7.09 -3.15 26.48
C ALA A 74 -8.60 -3.37 26.42
N ILE A 75 -9.30 -2.84 25.41
CA ILE A 75 -10.75 -3.03 25.25
C ILE A 75 -11.07 -4.48 24.90
N VAL A 76 -10.32 -5.10 23.98
CA VAL A 76 -10.52 -6.52 23.61
C VAL A 76 -10.21 -7.46 24.78
N GLU A 77 -9.20 -7.15 25.60
CA GLU A 77 -8.86 -7.94 26.79
C GLU A 77 -9.90 -7.76 27.92
N ALA A 78 -10.47 -6.55 28.06
CA ALA A 78 -11.52 -6.28 29.05
C ALA A 78 -12.85 -6.96 28.71
N ASP A 79 -13.18 -7.08 27.42
CA ASP A 79 -14.39 -7.74 26.97
C ASP A 79 -14.16 -8.49 25.64
N GLN A 80 -13.81 -9.77 25.77
CA GLN A 80 -13.56 -10.66 24.64
C GLN A 80 -14.84 -11.04 23.87
N THR A 81 -16.02 -10.62 24.34
CA THR A 81 -17.30 -10.91 23.68
C THR A 81 -17.75 -9.82 22.71
N GLN A 82 -17.04 -8.67 22.68
CA GLN A 82 -17.38 -7.57 21.78
C GLN A 82 -17.22 -7.97 20.32
N SER A 83 -18.24 -7.65 19.53
CA SER A 83 -18.17 -7.88 18.10
C SER A 83 -17.28 -6.82 17.43
N THR A 84 -16.73 -7.18 16.28
CA THR A 84 -15.95 -6.25 15.44
C THR A 84 -16.76 -5.01 15.04
N ALA A 85 -18.08 -5.11 14.97
CA ALA A 85 -18.98 -3.99 14.68
C ALA A 85 -19.08 -3.02 15.86
N ASP A 86 -19.15 -3.55 17.10
CA ASP A 86 -19.22 -2.74 18.31
C ASP A 86 -17.91 -1.98 18.54
N LEU A 87 -16.78 -2.64 18.32
CA LEU A 87 -15.45 -2.00 18.36
C LEU A 87 -15.32 -0.93 17.28
N ALA A 88 -15.76 -1.19 16.05
CA ALA A 88 -15.71 -0.20 14.98
C ALA A 88 -16.61 1.03 15.27
N ALA A 89 -17.75 0.83 15.92
CA ALA A 89 -18.64 1.89 16.36
C ALA A 89 -18.03 2.73 17.49
N ALA A 90 -17.36 2.09 18.46
CA ALA A 90 -16.69 2.76 19.58
C ALA A 90 -15.53 3.67 19.12
N PHE A 91 -14.82 3.29 18.06
CA PHE A 91 -13.66 4.05 17.54
C PHE A 91 -14.00 5.09 16.44
N GLN A 92 -15.27 5.27 16.09
CA GLN A 92 -15.75 6.27 15.09
C GLN A 92 -14.96 6.34 13.75
N GLU A 93 -14.28 5.27 13.31
CA GLU A 93 -13.67 5.17 11.98
C GLU A 93 -13.90 3.77 11.38
N GLY A 94 -15.13 3.57 10.87
CA GLY A 94 -15.75 2.31 10.45
C GLY A 94 -15.17 1.56 9.24
N LEU A 95 -13.86 1.58 9.01
CA LEU A 95 -13.24 0.74 7.97
C LEU A 95 -11.84 0.20 8.34
N LEU A 96 -11.14 0.84 9.28
CA LEU A 96 -9.74 0.53 9.58
C LEU A 96 -9.56 -0.44 10.76
N VAL A 97 -10.55 -0.56 11.65
CA VAL A 97 -10.54 -1.46 12.81
C VAL A 97 -10.78 -2.92 12.38
N GLY A 98 -11.72 -3.16 11.47
CA GLY A 98 -12.10 -4.52 11.03
C GLY A 98 -10.97 -5.31 10.37
N GLN A 99 -10.17 -4.66 9.52
CA GLN A 99 -9.00 -5.28 8.89
C GLN A 99 -7.88 -5.61 9.90
N ARG A 100 -7.85 -4.95 11.07
CA ARG A 100 -6.81 -5.13 12.09
C ARG A 100 -7.16 -6.20 13.11
N LEU A 101 -8.43 -6.32 13.51
CA LEU A 101 -8.89 -7.43 14.36
C LEU A 101 -8.73 -8.79 13.67
N PHE A 102 -8.92 -8.85 12.35
CA PHE A 102 -8.65 -10.06 11.56
C PHE A 102 -7.16 -10.47 11.59
N GLN A 103 -6.25 -9.50 11.69
CA GLN A 103 -4.81 -9.76 11.88
C GLN A 103 -4.50 -10.20 13.31
N PHE A 104 -5.16 -9.63 14.32
CA PHE A 104 -4.97 -10.01 15.73
C PHE A 104 -5.37 -11.46 16.01
N HIS A 105 -6.49 -11.94 15.45
CA HIS A 105 -6.88 -13.36 15.55
C HIS A 105 -5.92 -14.29 14.81
N ARG A 106 -5.29 -13.83 13.72
CA ARG A 106 -4.32 -14.61 12.94
C ARG A 106 -2.95 -14.72 13.63
N ASP A 107 -2.52 -13.63 14.26
CA ASP A 107 -1.23 -13.54 14.97
C ASP A 107 -1.32 -14.12 16.40
N GLY A 108 -2.52 -14.12 17.00
CA GLY A 108 -2.82 -14.76 18.30
C GLY A 108 -3.02 -16.28 18.24
N ALA A 109 -3.11 -16.89 17.05
CA ALA A 109 -3.25 -18.33 16.87
C ALA A 109 -1.94 -19.13 17.05
N SER A 110 -0.97 -18.57 17.77
CA SER A 110 0.25 -19.27 18.19
C SER A 110 0.44 -19.11 19.70
N LYS A 111 -0.47 -19.71 20.47
CA LYS A 111 -0.27 -20.22 21.85
C LYS A 111 -1.62 -20.64 22.45
N ALA A 112 -2.07 -21.85 22.13
CA ALA A 112 -2.93 -22.66 23.01
C ALA A 112 -3.09 -24.08 22.41
N SER A 113 -1.96 -24.80 22.30
CA SER A 113 -2.02 -26.26 22.37
C SER A 113 -1.94 -26.64 23.86
N VAL A 114 -2.57 -27.75 24.25
CA VAL A 114 -2.56 -28.39 25.58
C VAL A 114 -3.54 -27.72 26.57
N ARG A 115 -4.61 -28.32 27.13
CA ARG A 115 -5.04 -29.71 27.35
C ARG A 115 -6.56 -29.70 27.61
N ARG A 116 -7.34 -30.48 26.86
CA ARG A 116 -8.64 -31.03 27.32
C ARG A 116 -8.51 -32.56 27.32
N GLN A 117 -8.23 -33.11 28.48
CA GLN A 117 -8.49 -34.48 28.92
C GLN A 117 -8.81 -34.31 30.41
N GLU A 118 -9.82 -34.86 31.05
CA GLU A 118 -11.04 -35.59 30.70
C GLU A 118 -11.88 -35.47 31.99
N ILE A 119 -13.19 -35.28 31.89
CA ILE A 119 -14.11 -35.43 33.03
C ILE A 119 -14.60 -36.87 33.01
N ARG A 120 -14.22 -37.66 34.02
CA ARG A 120 -15.14 -38.53 34.76
C ARG A 120 -14.59 -38.83 36.15
#